data_AF-A0A0J9FMA5-F1
#
_entry.id   AF-A0A0J9FMA5-F1
#
_cell.length_a   1.000
_cell.length_b   1.000
_cell.length_c   1.000
_cell.angle_alpha   90.00
_cell.angle_beta   90.00
_cell.angle_gamma   90.00
#
_symmetry.space_group_name_H-M   'P 1'
#
loop_
_entity.id
_entity.type
_entity.pdbx_description
1 polymer ?
#
loop_
_entity_poly.entity_id
_entity_poly.type
_entity_poly.pdbx_seq_one_letter_code
_entity_poly.pdbx_strand_id
1 'polypeptide(L)' 'MARPIKETPILFGEDAKRFLASMQNVKPASQQEKQRVKAAYEKLKKIATFMM' A
#
# COMPACT_ATOMS: atom_id res chain seq x y z
N MET A 1 22.03 -5.12 -12.74
CA MET A 1 22.13 -6.18 -11.71
C MET A 1 21.06 -5.93 -10.67
N ALA A 2 20.27 -6.94 -10.31
CA ALA A 2 19.27 -6.79 -9.25
C ALA A 2 19.97 -6.58 -7.91
N ARG A 3 19.49 -5.64 -7.10
CA ARG A 3 19.99 -5.49 -5.73
C ARG A 3 19.56 -6.72 -4.91
N PRO A 4 20.42 -7.28 -4.05
CA PRO A 4 20.02 -8.37 -3.16
C PRO A 4 18.80 -7.98 -2.32
N ILE A 5 17.84 -8.89 -2.19
CA ILE A 5 16.68 -8.71 -1.32
C ILE A 5 17.18 -8.79 0.12
N LYS A 6 16.84 -7.79 0.95
CA LYS A 6 17.12 -7.82 2.39
C LYS A 6 16.09 -8.70 3.09
N GLU A 7 16.52 -9.39 4.13
CA GLU A 7 15.62 -10.13 5.00
C GLU A 7 14.55 -9.23 5.62
N THR A 8 13.36 -9.78 5.81
CA THR A 8 12.25 -9.06 6.45
C THR A 8 12.59 -8.88 7.94
N PRO A 9 12.53 -7.65 8.49
CA PRO A 9 12.86 -7.44 9.89
C PRO A 9 11.82 -8.09 10.81
N ILE A 10 12.29 -8.70 11.90
CA ILE A 10 11.44 -9.27 12.94
C ILE A 10 11.17 -8.18 13.98
N LEU A 11 9.90 -7.91 14.26
CA LEU A 11 9.48 -6.94 15.27
C LEU A 11 9.38 -7.62 16.65
N PHE A 12 9.75 -6.89 17.70
CA PHE A 12 9.69 -7.36 19.08
C PHE A 12 9.00 -6.35 19.99
N GLY A 13 8.58 -6.80 21.19
CA GLY A 13 8.06 -5.93 22.24
C GLY A 13 6.85 -5.09 21.81
N GLU A 14 6.90 -3.80 22.09
CA GLU A 14 5.80 -2.86 21.82
C GLU A 14 5.54 -2.66 20.32
N ASP A 15 6.57 -2.73 19.48
CA ASP A 15 6.40 -2.57 18.03
C ASP A 15 5.66 -3.77 17.43
N ALA A 16 5.92 -4.99 17.92
CA ALA A 16 5.16 -6.16 17.54
C ALA A 16 3.68 -6.03 17.93
N LYS A 17 3.39 -5.54 19.14
CA LYS A 17 2.01 -5.31 19.61
C LYS A 17 1.28 -4.27 18.76
N ARG A 18 1.93 -3.14 18.47
CA ARG A 18 1.36 -2.08 17.62
C ARG A 18 1.06 -2.58 16.22
N PHE A 19 1.96 -3.36 15.64
CA PHE A 19 1.78 -3.96 14.33
C PHE A 19 0.58 -4.92 14.30
N LEU A 20 0.47 -5.83 15.28
CA LEU A 20 -0.69 -6.72 15.38
C LEU A 20 -2.00 -5.96 15.59
N ALA A 21 -1.99 -4.92 16.42
CA ALA A 21 -3.16 -4.08 16.65
C ALA A 21 -3.60 -3.32 15.39
N SER A 22 -2.66 -2.82 14.59
CA SER A 22 -2.98 -2.13 13.33
C SER A 22 -3.51 -3.09 12.26
N MET A 23 -3.01 -4.32 12.23
CA MET A 23 -3.53 -5.39 11.36
C MET A 23 -4.94 -5.83 11.73
N GLN A 24 -5.27 -5.89 13.03
CA GLN A 24 -6.62 -6.23 13.47
C GLN A 24 -7.62 -5.08 13.25
N ASN A 25 -7.15 -3.83 13.39
CA ASN A 25 -7.98 -2.63 13.30
C ASN A 25 -7.71 -1.84 12.02
N VAL A 26 -7.78 -2.52 10.87
CA VAL A 26 -7.58 -1.86 9.57
C VAL A 26 -8.68 -0.83 9.35
N LYS A 27 -8.31 0.45 9.36
CA LYS A 27 -9.23 1.53 9.03
C LYS A 27 -9.43 1.55 7.51
N PRO A 28 -10.68 1.45 7.01
CA PRO A 28 -10.93 1.60 5.59
C PRO A 28 -10.54 3.01 5.14
N ALA A 29 -10.02 3.11 3.92
CA ALA A 29 -9.76 4.41 3.31
C ALA A 29 -11.02 5.27 3.27
N SER A 30 -10.87 6.57 3.50
CA SER A 30 -11.97 7.53 3.40
C SER A 30 -12.51 7.62 1.98
N GLN A 31 -13.73 8.15 1.82
CA GLN A 31 -14.32 8.33 0.50
C GLN A 31 -13.50 9.26 -0.39
N GLN A 32 -12.94 10.32 0.19
CA GLN A 32 -12.07 11.27 -0.53
C GLN A 32 -10.80 10.60 -1.04
N GLU A 33 -10.15 9.75 -0.23
CA GLU A 33 -8.97 9.00 -0.66
C GLU A 33 -9.30 8.02 -1.79
N LYS A 34 -10.41 7.30 -1.68
CA LYS A 34 -10.88 6.38 -2.73
C LYS A 34 -11.11 7.12 -4.05
N GLN A 35 -11.76 8.27 -4.02
CA GLN A 35 -12.02 9.09 -5.21
C GLN A 35 -10.70 9.61 -5.82
N ARG A 36 -9.76 10.08 -4.99
CA ARG A 36 -8.44 10.55 -5.43
C ARG A 36 -7.66 9.44 -6.14
N VAL A 37 -7.62 8.25 -5.55
CA VAL A 37 -6.94 7.07 -6.13
C VAL A 37 -7.60 6.66 -7.45
N LYS A 38 -8.94 6.60 -7.50
CA LYS A 38 -9.68 6.27 -8.72
C LYS A 38 -9.39 7.28 -9.84
N ALA A 39 -9.40 8.57 -9.54
CA ALA A 39 -9.10 9.62 -10.51
C ALA A 39 -7.66 9.51 -11.05
N ALA A 40 -6.69 9.19 -10.19
CA ALA A 40 -5.31 8.95 -10.60
C ALA A 40 -5.19 7.72 -11.51
N TYR A 41 -5.84 6.62 -11.15
CA TYR A 41 -5.90 5.41 -11.97
C TYR A 41 -6.45 5.69 -13.37
N GLU A 42 -7.60 6.37 -13.48
CA GLU A 42 -8.21 6.67 -14.79
C GLU A 42 -7.32 7.58 -15.65
N LYS A 43 -6.60 8.53 -15.05
CA LYS A 43 -5.63 9.37 -15.76
C LYS A 43 -4.49 8.54 -16.33
N LEU A 44 -3.90 7.66 -15.52
CA LEU A 44 -2.79 6.80 -15.96
C LEU A 44 -3.26 5.81 -17.03
N LYS A 45 -4.45 5.22 -16.85
CA LYS A 45 -5.06 4.30 -17.83
C LYS A 45 -5.21 4.94 -19.20
N LYS A 46 -5.64 6.21 -19.27
CA LYS A 46 -5.79 6.94 -20.55
C LYS A 46 -4.46 7.17 -21.28
N ILE A 47 -3.35 7.24 -20.55
CA ILE A 47 -2.01 7.51 -21.12
C ILE A 47 -1.26 6.19 -21.39
N ALA A 48 -1.67 5.10 -20.75
CA ALA A 48 -1.05 3.79 -20.89
C ALA A 48 -1.28 3.20 -22.28
N THR A 49 -0.23 3.17 -23.11
CA THR A 49 -0.24 2.61 -24.47
C THR A 49 -0.29 1.08 -24.49
N PHE A 50 0.06 0.42 -23.38
CA PHE A 50 0.13 -1.04 -23.27
C PHE A 50 -1.22 -1.71 -22.94
N MET A 51 -2.30 -0.92 -22.81
CA MET A 51 -3.66 -1.42 -22.56
C MET A 51 -4.58 -1.31 -23.80
N MET A 52 -4.04 -0.97 -24.98
CA MET A 52 -4.76 -1.06 -26.26
C MET A 52 -4.82 -2.50 -26.77
#